data_AF-A0AAU6IMI4-F1
#
_entry.id   AF-A0AAU6IMI4-F1
#
_cell.length_a   1.000
_cell.length_b   1.000
_cell.length_c   1.000
_cell.angle_alpha   90.00
_cell.angle_beta   90.00
_cell.angle_gamma   90.00
#
_symmetry.space_group_name_H-M   'P 1'
#
loop_
_entity.id
_entity.type
_entity.pdbx_description
1 polymer ?
#
loop_
_entity_poly.entity_id
_entity_poly.type
_entity_poly.pdbx_seq_one_letter_code
_entity_poly.pdbx_strand_id
1 'polypeptide(L)'
;MEATIAQAVWSRVFGSAMEVIADCFARRETRATAAEMIGGLLTELDTRNCWTLAQALGHPGPHRLQHLLSRARFDHEKAREEITRLVVGELAGQDVILVADETGDAKSSSDCVGAGRQYSGALGGVGLCQVAVHLAAVTDSVRVVIDRTLYLPRDWAGDEERRDVAGVPEEVVFATKPQQAVAMVADALRLGVRARWFAGDEVYSGRELRTRMRSFGLGYAVGVSHTHTVTDGAGRAWQARRW
;
A
#
# COMPACT_ATOMS: atom_id res chain seq x y z
N MET A 1 11.88 -28.43 -15.56
CA MET A 1 10.78 -28.07 -16.47
C MET A 1 9.82 -27.09 -15.80
N GLU A 2 9.25 -27.41 -14.64
CA GLU A 2 8.36 -26.50 -13.89
C GLU A 2 9.02 -25.19 -13.44
N ALA A 3 10.25 -25.24 -12.89
CA ALA A 3 10.99 -24.03 -12.50
C ALA A 3 11.24 -23.08 -13.71
N THR A 4 11.46 -23.65 -14.89
CA THR A 4 11.64 -22.90 -16.15
C THR A 4 10.33 -22.27 -16.64
N ILE A 5 9.20 -22.97 -16.47
CA ILE A 5 7.87 -22.44 -16.81
C ILE A 5 7.49 -21.31 -15.85
N ALA A 6 7.70 -21.49 -14.54
CA ALA A 6 7.45 -20.45 -13.53
C ALA A 6 8.30 -19.19 -13.78
N GLN A 7 9.59 -19.37 -14.12
CA GLN A 7 10.48 -18.27 -14.47
C GLN A 7 10.05 -17.54 -15.76
N ALA A 8 9.59 -18.28 -16.78
CA ALA A 8 9.10 -17.69 -18.02
C ALA A 8 7.79 -16.91 -17.80
N VAL A 9 6.86 -17.46 -17.01
CA VAL A 9 5.62 -16.78 -16.63
C VAL A 9 5.92 -15.51 -15.84
N TRP A 10 6.79 -15.59 -14.84
CA TRP A 10 7.22 -14.43 -14.06
C TRP A 10 7.84 -13.35 -14.95
N SER A 11 8.76 -13.73 -15.84
CA SER A 11 9.44 -12.77 -16.74
C SER A 11 8.45 -12.05 -17.65
N ARG A 12 7.44 -12.78 -18.16
CA ARG A 12 6.36 -12.21 -18.98
C ARG A 12 5.48 -11.23 -18.19
N VAL A 13 5.04 -11.63 -16.99
CA VAL A 13 4.18 -10.78 -16.14
C VAL A 13 4.93 -9.53 -15.70
N PHE A 14 6.18 -9.70 -15.24
CA PHE A 14 7.03 -8.60 -14.83
C PHE A 14 7.34 -7.65 -16.01
N GLY A 15 7.65 -8.21 -17.18
CA GLY A 15 7.84 -7.42 -18.41
C GLY A 15 6.60 -6.61 -18.78
N SER A 16 5.42 -7.22 -18.72
CA SER A 16 4.14 -6.54 -19.00
C SER A 16 3.88 -5.42 -18.00
N ALA A 17 4.13 -5.66 -16.70
CA ALA A 17 4.02 -4.64 -15.65
C ALA A 17 4.98 -3.46 -15.89
N MET A 18 6.23 -3.73 -16.27
CA MET A 18 7.21 -2.69 -16.61
C MET A 18 6.92 -1.96 -17.92
N GLU A 19 6.16 -2.57 -18.83
CA GLU A 19 5.71 -1.97 -20.09
C GLU A 19 4.55 -1.00 -19.86
N VAL A 20 3.53 -1.38 -19.08
CA VAL A 20 2.37 -0.49 -18.84
C VAL A 20 2.76 0.79 -18.09
N ILE A 21 3.81 0.75 -17.27
CA ILE A 21 4.32 1.95 -16.56
C ILE A 21 5.42 2.69 -17.34
N ALA A 22 5.67 2.36 -18.61
CA ALA A 22 6.78 2.93 -19.36
C ALA A 22 6.72 4.46 -19.45
N ASP A 23 5.54 4.99 -19.75
CA ASP A 23 5.26 6.42 -19.91
C ASP A 23 5.12 7.16 -18.57
N CYS A 24 5.41 6.49 -17.45
CA CYS A 24 5.53 7.13 -16.14
C CYS A 24 6.96 7.62 -15.89
N PHE A 25 7.93 7.16 -16.67
CA PHE A 25 9.34 7.53 -16.51
C PHE A 25 9.75 8.55 -17.57
N ALA A 26 10.39 9.64 -17.15
CA ALA A 26 10.93 10.63 -18.08
C ALA A 26 12.10 10.08 -18.93
N ARG A 27 12.77 9.01 -18.46
CA ARG A 27 13.94 8.42 -19.09
C ARG A 27 13.90 6.89 -19.05
N ARG A 28 14.30 6.25 -20.16
CA ARG A 28 14.35 4.79 -20.26
C ARG A 28 15.34 4.18 -19.26
N GLU A 29 16.45 4.85 -19.00
CA GLU A 29 17.49 4.40 -18.08
C GLU A 29 16.96 4.31 -16.64
N THR A 30 16.16 5.30 -16.21
CA THR A 30 15.51 5.29 -14.90
C THR A 30 14.55 4.10 -14.78
N ARG A 31 13.76 3.85 -15.82
CA ARG A 31 12.86 2.68 -15.86
C ARG A 31 13.63 1.36 -15.80
N ALA A 32 14.75 1.26 -16.53
CA ALA A 32 15.60 0.07 -16.50
C ALA A 32 16.15 -0.17 -15.08
N THR A 33 16.63 0.88 -14.41
CA THR A 33 17.08 0.79 -13.01
C THR A 33 15.94 0.44 -12.06
N ALA A 34 14.72 0.93 -12.28
CA ALA A 34 13.56 0.52 -11.49
C ALA A 34 13.25 -0.97 -11.68
N ALA A 35 13.33 -1.48 -12.92
CA ALA A 35 13.17 -2.91 -13.19
C ALA A 35 14.25 -3.76 -12.47
N GLU A 36 15.52 -3.35 -12.55
CA GLU A 36 16.63 -4.00 -11.84
C GLU A 36 16.38 -4.01 -10.32
N MET A 37 15.97 -2.87 -9.75
CA MET A 37 15.71 -2.76 -8.31
C MET A 37 14.55 -3.65 -7.86
N ILE A 38 13.42 -3.66 -8.58
CA ILE A 38 12.27 -4.51 -8.25
C ILE A 38 12.65 -5.98 -8.37
N GLY A 39 13.36 -6.36 -9.45
CA GLY A 39 13.90 -7.71 -9.60
C GLY A 39 14.78 -8.12 -8.43
N GLY A 40 15.69 -7.25 -8.00
CA GLY A 40 16.55 -7.47 -6.84
C GLY A 40 15.78 -7.60 -5.51
N LEU A 41 14.73 -6.81 -5.29
CA LEU A 41 13.90 -6.87 -4.08
C LEU A 41 13.16 -8.21 -3.92
N LEU A 42 12.88 -8.88 -5.04
CA LEU A 42 12.22 -10.19 -5.10
C LEU A 42 13.19 -11.37 -4.95
N THR A 43 14.51 -11.11 -4.87
CA THR A 43 15.50 -12.15 -4.59
C THR A 43 15.66 -12.40 -3.09
N GLU A 44 16.24 -13.56 -2.75
CA GLU A 44 16.57 -13.93 -1.39
C GLU A 44 17.82 -13.17 -0.92
N LEU A 45 17.60 -12.05 -0.25
CA LEU A 45 18.65 -11.22 0.35
C LEU A 45 18.34 -10.98 1.83
N ASP A 46 19.36 -11.13 2.68
CA ASP A 46 19.24 -10.90 4.13
C ASP A 46 18.92 -9.44 4.45
N THR A 47 19.42 -8.50 3.64
CA THR A 47 19.20 -7.06 3.83
C THR A 47 18.92 -6.37 2.50
N ARG A 48 17.88 -5.54 2.46
CA ARG A 48 17.39 -4.86 1.25
C ARG A 48 17.75 -3.37 1.20
N ASN A 49 19.04 -3.06 1.41
CA ASN A 49 19.54 -1.70 1.23
C ASN A 49 20.17 -1.52 -0.17
N CYS A 50 20.41 -0.28 -0.61
CA CYS A 50 20.97 -0.01 -1.94
C CYS A 50 22.37 -0.61 -2.16
N TRP A 51 23.15 -0.86 -1.11
CA TRP A 51 24.47 -1.47 -1.22
C TRP A 51 24.36 -2.96 -1.52
N THR A 52 23.61 -3.69 -0.71
CA THR A 52 23.38 -5.13 -0.88
C THR A 52 22.69 -5.42 -2.21
N LEU A 53 21.69 -4.62 -2.59
CA LEU A 53 21.03 -4.74 -3.90
C LEU A 53 22.00 -4.47 -5.04
N ALA A 54 22.84 -3.42 -4.95
CA ALA A 54 23.82 -3.13 -5.99
C ALA A 54 24.82 -4.28 -6.17
N GLN A 55 25.29 -4.89 -5.08
CA GLN A 55 26.17 -6.06 -5.15
C GLN A 55 25.47 -7.25 -5.81
N ALA A 56 24.24 -7.57 -5.41
CA ALA A 56 23.46 -8.65 -5.99
C ALA A 56 23.18 -8.44 -7.49
N LEU A 57 23.02 -7.18 -7.91
CA LEU A 57 22.78 -6.77 -9.30
C LEU A 57 24.08 -6.53 -10.11
N GLY A 58 25.26 -6.73 -9.52
CA GLY A 58 26.55 -6.55 -10.20
C GLY A 58 26.89 -5.08 -10.52
N HIS A 59 26.30 -4.11 -9.82
CA HIS A 59 26.62 -2.71 -9.97
C HIS A 59 27.92 -2.34 -9.22
N PRO A 60 28.70 -1.36 -9.69
CA PRO A 60 29.95 -0.94 -9.03
C PRO A 60 29.73 -0.28 -7.66
N GLY A 61 28.50 0.15 -7.36
CA GLY A 61 28.16 0.78 -6.09
C GLY A 61 26.68 1.15 -6.00
N PRO A 62 26.23 1.70 -4.85
CA PRO A 62 24.82 1.92 -4.55
C PRO A 62 24.21 3.14 -5.28
N HIS A 63 25.04 4.01 -5.84
CA HIS A 63 24.65 5.35 -6.27
C HIS A 63 23.54 5.37 -7.32
N ARG A 64 23.49 4.35 -8.20
CA ARG A 64 22.44 4.23 -9.21
C ARG A 64 21.07 4.01 -8.57
N LEU A 65 20.99 3.12 -7.59
CA LEU A 65 19.76 2.81 -6.86
C LEU A 65 19.38 3.96 -5.91
N GLN A 66 20.37 4.59 -5.26
CA GLN A 66 20.14 5.78 -4.44
C GLN A 66 19.60 6.95 -5.27
N HIS A 67 20.11 7.14 -6.49
CA HIS A 67 19.60 8.16 -7.41
C HIS A 67 18.14 7.89 -7.77
N LEU A 68 17.78 6.63 -8.08
CA LEU A 68 16.40 6.23 -8.35
C LEU A 68 15.46 6.63 -7.20
N LEU A 69 15.84 6.35 -5.95
CA LEU A 69 14.98 6.62 -4.79
C LEU A 69 14.93 8.09 -4.35
N SER A 70 15.97 8.89 -4.65
CA SER A 70 16.11 10.25 -4.10
C SER A 70 15.91 11.37 -5.10
N ARG A 71 16.18 11.15 -6.38
CA ARG A 71 16.30 12.25 -7.38
C ARG A 71 15.62 11.96 -8.71
N ALA A 72 15.43 10.69 -9.05
CA ALA A 72 14.79 10.35 -10.30
C ALA A 72 13.34 10.85 -10.34
N ARG A 73 12.92 11.34 -11.52
CA ARG A 73 11.54 11.78 -11.75
C ARG A 73 10.77 10.68 -12.46
N PHE A 74 9.73 10.20 -11.79
CA PHE A 74 8.72 9.33 -12.39
C PHE A 74 7.37 9.64 -11.74
N ASP A 75 6.30 9.46 -12.51
CA ASP A 75 4.94 9.64 -12.03
C ASP A 75 4.48 8.37 -11.31
N HIS A 76 4.68 8.33 -9.99
CA HIS A 76 4.33 7.16 -9.18
C HIS A 76 2.82 6.96 -9.05
N GLU A 77 2.02 8.01 -9.16
CA GLU A 77 0.56 7.89 -9.13
C GLU A 77 0.03 7.32 -10.43
N LYS A 78 0.49 7.82 -11.58
CA LYS A 78 0.18 7.20 -12.87
C LYS A 78 0.64 5.75 -12.92
N ALA A 79 1.85 5.43 -12.44
CA ALA A 79 2.34 4.05 -12.39
C ALA A 79 1.41 3.13 -11.58
N ARG A 80 0.92 3.60 -10.42
CA ARG A 80 -0.06 2.87 -9.61
C ARG A 80 -1.38 2.67 -10.37
N GLU A 81 -1.89 3.70 -11.04
CA GLU A 81 -3.11 3.59 -11.84
C GLU A 81 -2.96 2.57 -12.98
N GLU A 82 -1.84 2.60 -13.73
CA GLU A 82 -1.61 1.65 -14.82
C GLU A 82 -1.48 0.21 -14.32
N ILE A 83 -0.80 -0.01 -13.19
CA ILE A 83 -0.75 -1.34 -12.55
C ILE A 83 -2.15 -1.78 -12.09
N THR A 84 -2.96 -0.88 -11.56
CA THR A 84 -4.35 -1.18 -11.17
C THR A 84 -5.17 -1.59 -12.40
N ARG A 85 -5.04 -0.87 -13.53
CA ARG A 85 -5.73 -1.21 -14.78
C ARG A 85 -5.27 -2.56 -15.35
N LEU A 86 -3.98 -2.88 -15.26
CA LEU A 86 -3.46 -4.20 -15.62
C LEU A 86 -4.12 -5.30 -14.78
N VAL A 87 -4.22 -5.09 -13.46
CA VAL A 87 -4.86 -6.01 -12.53
C VAL A 87 -6.36 -6.17 -12.79
N VAL A 88 -7.08 -5.11 -13.19
CA VAL A 88 -8.53 -5.18 -13.48
C VAL A 88 -8.85 -6.27 -14.52
N GLY A 89 -8.00 -6.46 -15.53
CA GLY A 89 -8.15 -7.52 -16.52
C GLY A 89 -8.12 -8.91 -15.89
N GLU A 90 -7.18 -9.14 -14.98
CA GLU A 90 -7.03 -10.41 -14.25
C GLU A 90 -8.20 -10.68 -13.30
N LEU A 91 -8.77 -9.62 -12.71
CA LEU A 91 -9.91 -9.72 -11.79
C LEU A 91 -11.27 -9.92 -12.50
N ALA A 92 -11.31 -9.83 -13.84
CA ALA A 92 -12.57 -9.84 -14.58
C ALA A 92 -13.36 -11.15 -14.37
N GLY A 93 -14.64 -11.03 -14.01
CA GLY A 93 -15.52 -12.17 -13.76
C GLY A 93 -15.33 -12.85 -12.39
N GLN A 94 -14.40 -12.36 -11.57
CA GLN A 94 -14.15 -12.90 -10.23
C GLN A 94 -14.88 -12.12 -9.13
N ASP A 95 -15.01 -12.76 -7.98
CA ASP A 95 -15.58 -12.17 -6.77
C ASP A 95 -14.52 -11.40 -5.99
N VAL A 96 -14.43 -10.08 -6.24
CA VAL A 96 -13.39 -9.23 -5.63
C VAL A 96 -13.83 -8.65 -4.29
N ILE A 97 -12.94 -8.79 -3.31
CA ILE A 97 -12.97 -8.11 -2.01
C ILE A 97 -11.83 -7.08 -1.99
N LEU A 98 -12.14 -5.85 -1.60
CA LEU A 98 -11.15 -4.83 -1.30
C LEU A 98 -10.76 -4.92 0.17
N VAL A 99 -9.48 -5.10 0.47
CA VAL A 99 -8.97 -5.24 1.83
C VAL A 99 -8.05 -4.06 2.16
N ALA A 100 -8.38 -3.29 3.19
CA ALA A 100 -7.49 -2.27 3.74
C ALA A 100 -6.74 -2.81 4.97
N ASP A 101 -5.44 -2.53 5.03
CA ASP A 101 -4.59 -2.88 6.16
C ASP A 101 -3.41 -1.90 6.28
N GLU A 102 -2.86 -1.77 7.48
CA GLU A 102 -1.68 -0.96 7.74
C GLU A 102 -0.43 -1.81 7.91
N THR A 103 0.69 -1.30 7.41
CA THR A 103 2.00 -1.85 7.73
C THR A 103 2.86 -0.78 8.38
N GLY A 104 3.36 -1.08 9.57
CA GLY A 104 4.30 -0.23 10.30
C GLY A 104 5.74 -0.67 10.06
N ASP A 105 6.62 0.28 9.82
CA ASP A 105 8.07 0.11 9.72
C ASP A 105 8.76 0.84 10.87
N ALA A 106 9.55 0.10 11.66
CA ALA A 106 10.24 0.62 12.83
C ALA A 106 11.28 1.66 12.42
N LYS A 107 11.30 2.82 13.09
CA LYS A 107 12.27 3.88 12.80
C LYS A 107 13.14 4.20 14.02
N SER A 108 14.40 4.50 13.75
CA SER A 108 15.38 4.96 14.73
C SER A 108 15.51 6.50 14.80
N SER A 109 14.94 7.22 13.84
CA SER A 109 14.91 8.68 13.81
C SER A 109 13.51 9.20 13.50
N SER A 110 13.13 10.30 14.16
CA SER A 110 11.94 11.08 13.84
C SER A 110 12.06 11.80 12.51
N ASP A 111 13.23 11.92 11.90
CA ASP A 111 13.40 12.68 10.65
C ASP A 111 12.86 11.95 9.42
N CYS A 112 12.56 10.65 9.56
CA CYS A 112 11.89 9.89 8.50
C CYS A 112 10.45 10.39 8.29
N VAL A 113 10.08 10.80 7.07
CA VAL A 113 8.75 11.31 6.73
C VAL A 113 7.62 10.46 7.32
N GLY A 114 6.73 11.08 8.09
CA GLY A 114 5.59 10.41 8.72
C GLY A 114 5.95 9.47 9.89
N ALA A 115 7.21 9.43 10.34
CA ALA A 115 7.59 8.69 11.53
C ALA A 115 7.02 9.36 12.79
N GLY A 116 6.21 8.63 13.53
CA GLY A 116 5.57 9.09 14.76
C GLY A 116 5.44 7.97 15.77
N ARG A 117 5.23 8.33 17.05
CA ARG A 117 4.93 7.34 18.09
C ARG A 117 3.46 6.91 17.98
N GLN A 118 3.25 5.69 17.49
CA GLN A 118 1.92 5.14 17.26
C GLN A 118 1.93 3.62 17.46
N TYR A 119 0.74 3.04 17.61
CA TYR A 119 0.60 1.58 17.65
C TYR A 119 0.99 0.99 16.29
N SER A 120 1.86 -0.02 16.32
CA SER A 120 2.25 -0.80 15.14
C SER A 120 2.20 -2.28 15.51
N GLY A 121 1.42 -3.04 14.75
CA GLY A 121 1.36 -4.50 14.89
C GLY A 121 2.73 -5.15 14.67
N ALA A 122 3.53 -4.63 13.73
CA ALA A 122 4.88 -5.11 13.47
C ALA A 122 5.84 -4.92 14.65
N LEU A 123 5.59 -3.90 15.50
CA LEU A 123 6.34 -3.67 16.74
C LEU A 123 5.72 -4.35 17.96
N GLY A 124 4.50 -4.90 17.84
CA GLY A 124 3.73 -5.45 18.96
C GLY A 124 3.24 -4.40 19.96
N GLY A 125 3.24 -3.11 19.61
CA GLY A 125 2.88 -2.05 20.55
C GLY A 125 3.10 -0.63 20.03
N VAL A 126 3.15 0.34 20.95
CA VAL A 126 3.42 1.75 20.63
C VAL A 126 4.93 1.96 20.50
N GLY A 127 5.36 2.44 19.35
CA GLY A 127 6.76 2.75 19.07
C GLY A 127 6.91 3.81 18.00
N LEU A 128 8.14 4.31 17.84
CA LEU A 128 8.46 5.20 16.74
C LEU A 128 8.47 4.39 15.43
N CYS A 129 7.49 4.65 14.58
CA CYS A 129 7.35 3.95 13.32
C CYS A 129 6.72 4.85 12.25
N GLN A 130 7.01 4.49 11.01
CA GLN A 130 6.34 4.98 9.82
C GLN A 130 5.23 4.00 9.46
N VAL A 131 4.04 4.46 9.07
CA VAL A 131 2.93 3.57 8.73
C VAL A 131 2.44 3.88 7.32
N ALA A 132 2.24 2.85 6.52
CA ALA A 132 1.56 2.94 5.23
C ALA A 132 0.25 2.18 5.27
N VAL A 133 -0.81 2.80 4.75
CA VAL A 133 -2.10 2.15 4.49
C VAL A 133 -2.03 1.54 3.09
N HIS A 134 -2.42 0.28 2.97
CA HIS A 134 -2.46 -0.45 1.72
C HIS A 134 -3.89 -0.86 1.40
N LEU A 135 -4.23 -0.87 0.10
CA LEU A 135 -5.46 -1.47 -0.40
C LEU A 135 -5.10 -2.63 -1.32
N ALA A 136 -5.60 -3.80 -0.99
CA ALA A 136 -5.44 -5.00 -1.80
C ALA A 136 -6.77 -5.39 -2.47
N ALA A 137 -6.70 -5.86 -3.70
CA ALA A 137 -7.77 -6.63 -4.33
C ALA A 137 -7.52 -8.12 -4.09
N VAL A 138 -8.54 -8.80 -3.58
CA VAL A 138 -8.48 -10.21 -3.19
C VAL A 138 -9.61 -10.98 -3.82
N THR A 139 -9.29 -12.12 -4.43
CA THR A 139 -10.21 -13.15 -4.90
C THR A 139 -9.83 -14.50 -4.27
N ASP A 140 -10.41 -15.59 -4.76
CA ASP A 140 -10.00 -16.95 -4.38
C ASP A 140 -8.54 -17.28 -4.76
N SER A 141 -8.06 -16.68 -5.85
CA SER A 141 -6.81 -17.02 -6.53
C SER A 141 -5.85 -15.83 -6.64
N VAL A 142 -6.32 -14.60 -6.44
CA VAL A 142 -5.53 -13.37 -6.57
C VAL A 142 -5.46 -12.63 -5.24
N ARG A 143 -4.26 -12.17 -4.89
CA ARG A 143 -4.00 -11.25 -3.78
C ARG A 143 -2.98 -10.22 -4.23
N VAL A 144 -3.41 -8.99 -4.47
CA VAL A 144 -2.53 -7.96 -5.03
C VAL A 144 -2.80 -6.60 -4.42
N VAL A 145 -1.74 -5.92 -4.00
CA VAL A 145 -1.81 -4.53 -3.55
C VAL A 145 -1.98 -3.64 -4.78
N ILE A 146 -3.08 -2.88 -4.81
CA ILE A 146 -3.42 -1.98 -5.92
C ILE A 146 -3.24 -0.51 -5.55
N ASP A 147 -3.16 -0.22 -4.25
CA ASP A 147 -2.96 1.14 -3.77
C ASP A 147 -2.19 1.15 -2.43
N ARG A 148 -1.51 2.26 -2.18
CA ARG A 148 -0.67 2.54 -1.02
C ARG A 148 -0.63 4.04 -0.76
N THR A 149 -0.76 4.43 0.50
CA THR A 149 -0.60 5.81 0.96
C THR A 149 0.19 5.83 2.26
N LEU A 150 1.19 6.72 2.34
CA LEU A 150 1.90 6.97 3.59
C LEU A 150 0.98 7.72 4.58
N TYR A 151 0.85 7.23 5.80
CA TYR A 151 0.12 7.93 6.86
C TYR A 151 1.02 9.05 7.41
N LEU A 152 0.60 10.30 7.20
CA LEU A 152 1.26 11.49 7.73
C LEU A 152 0.53 11.94 9.01
N PRO A 153 1.12 11.75 10.21
CA PRO A 153 0.46 12.11 11.47
C PRO A 153 0.23 13.63 11.61
N ARG A 154 -0.66 14.05 12.53
CA ARG A 154 -1.07 15.46 12.67
C ARG A 154 0.10 16.41 12.99
N ASP A 155 1.01 15.97 13.85
CA ASP A 155 2.22 16.72 14.22
C ASP A 155 3.13 16.92 13.02
N TRP A 156 3.28 15.92 12.15
CA TRP A 156 3.98 16.06 10.87
C TRP A 156 3.27 16.99 9.89
N ALA A 157 1.96 16.80 9.69
CA ALA A 157 1.19 17.55 8.71
C ALA A 157 1.12 19.05 9.06
N GLY A 158 1.18 19.39 10.35
CA GLY A 158 1.15 20.76 10.87
C GLY A 158 2.52 21.42 11.06
N ASP A 159 3.63 20.75 10.74
CA ASP A 159 4.98 21.26 10.88
C ASP A 159 5.56 21.62 9.50
N GLU A 160 5.39 22.90 9.10
CA GLU A 160 5.79 23.40 7.78
C GLU A 160 7.30 23.28 7.55
N GLU A 161 8.13 23.66 8.53
CA GLU A 161 9.59 23.59 8.43
C GLU A 161 10.06 22.14 8.18
N ARG A 162 9.51 21.19 8.95
CA ARG A 162 9.86 19.78 8.80
C ARG A 162 9.38 19.20 7.48
N ARG A 163 8.21 19.63 6.98
CA ARG A 163 7.69 19.21 5.67
C ARG A 163 8.57 19.71 4.54
N ASP A 164 9.02 20.96 4.60
CA ASP A 164 9.90 21.57 3.60
C ASP A 164 11.25 20.85 3.53
N VAL A 165 11.88 20.62 4.68
CA VAL A 165 13.18 19.91 4.77
C VAL A 165 13.07 18.49 4.20
N ALA A 166 11.96 17.81 4.44
CA ALA A 166 11.78 16.43 3.99
C ALA A 166 11.16 16.29 2.59
N GLY A 167 10.78 17.41 1.96
CA GLY A 167 10.18 17.44 0.63
C GLY A 167 8.75 16.88 0.57
N VAL A 168 7.97 17.05 1.64
CA VAL A 168 6.56 16.65 1.67
C VAL A 168 5.74 17.67 0.86
N PRO A 169 5.00 17.26 -0.18
CA PRO A 169 4.21 18.19 -0.98
C PRO A 169 3.14 18.93 -0.15
N GLU A 170 2.84 20.18 -0.53
CA GLU A 170 1.90 21.05 0.20
C GLU A 170 0.47 20.47 0.26
N GLU A 171 0.06 19.79 -0.81
CA GLU A 171 -1.23 19.13 -0.96
C GLU A 171 -1.43 17.92 -0.02
N VAL A 172 -0.35 17.37 0.53
CA VAL A 172 -0.42 16.27 1.50
C VAL A 172 -0.82 16.82 2.86
N VAL A 173 -2.11 16.78 3.15
CA VAL A 173 -2.69 17.17 4.44
C VAL A 173 -2.97 15.95 5.32
N PHE A 174 -3.17 16.20 6.62
CA PHE A 174 -3.58 15.14 7.54
C PHE A 174 -4.91 14.49 7.10
N ALA A 175 -4.88 13.17 6.93
CA ALA A 175 -6.05 12.33 6.75
C ALA A 175 -5.94 11.12 7.69
N THR A 176 -7.03 10.75 8.34
CA THR A 176 -7.06 9.52 9.13
C THR A 176 -6.92 8.30 8.21
N LYS A 177 -6.41 7.19 8.74
CA LYS A 177 -6.24 5.97 7.95
C LYS A 177 -7.55 5.44 7.33
N PRO A 178 -8.72 5.50 8.03
CA PRO A 178 -10.01 5.22 7.39
C PRO A 178 -10.36 6.18 6.25
N GLN A 179 -10.00 7.47 6.35
CA GLN A 179 -10.20 8.44 5.27
C GLN A 179 -9.32 8.12 4.06
N GLN A 180 -8.06 7.73 4.28
CA GLN A 180 -7.16 7.26 3.23
C GLN A 180 -7.73 6.01 2.55
N ALA A 181 -8.17 5.01 3.31
CA ALA A 181 -8.80 3.80 2.75
C ALA A 181 -10.08 4.11 1.94
N VAL A 182 -10.92 5.05 2.39
CA VAL A 182 -12.11 5.50 1.63
C VAL A 182 -11.70 6.12 0.29
N ALA A 183 -10.65 6.95 0.26
CA ALA A 183 -10.14 7.55 -0.97
C ALA A 183 -9.59 6.48 -1.93
N MET A 184 -8.76 5.57 -1.41
CA MET A 184 -8.18 4.47 -2.19
C MET A 184 -9.26 3.55 -2.78
N VAL A 185 -10.33 3.26 -2.02
CA VAL A 185 -11.48 2.49 -2.53
C VAL A 185 -12.20 3.24 -3.64
N ALA A 186 -12.44 4.55 -3.47
CA ALA A 186 -13.08 5.35 -4.51
C ALA A 186 -12.26 5.35 -5.81
N ASP A 187 -10.94 5.48 -5.71
CA ASP A 187 -10.04 5.42 -6.85
C ASP A 187 -10.01 4.03 -7.51
N ALA A 188 -9.94 2.95 -6.74
CA ALA A 188 -9.99 1.59 -7.27
C ALA A 188 -11.27 1.36 -8.09
N LEU A 189 -12.43 1.79 -7.57
CA LEU A 189 -13.70 1.69 -8.28
C LEU A 189 -13.73 2.55 -9.54
N ARG A 190 -13.18 3.78 -9.49
CA ARG A 190 -13.03 4.68 -10.65
C ARG A 190 -12.15 4.07 -11.74
N LEU A 191 -11.09 3.35 -11.35
CA LEU A 191 -10.17 2.65 -12.26
C LEU A 191 -10.74 1.34 -12.81
N GLY A 192 -11.95 0.95 -12.40
CA GLY A 192 -12.69 -0.17 -12.99
C GLY A 192 -12.69 -1.44 -12.16
N VAL A 193 -12.15 -1.43 -10.93
CA VAL A 193 -12.22 -2.60 -10.04
C VAL A 193 -13.69 -2.85 -9.66
N ARG A 194 -14.20 -4.04 -9.99
CA ARG A 194 -15.58 -4.46 -9.70
C ARG A 194 -15.63 -5.27 -8.39
N ALA A 195 -15.60 -4.59 -7.26
CA ALA A 195 -15.68 -5.21 -5.94
C ALA A 195 -17.12 -5.30 -5.42
N ARG A 196 -17.41 -6.32 -4.60
CA ARG A 196 -18.69 -6.44 -3.87
C ARG A 196 -18.58 -6.20 -2.38
N TRP A 197 -17.38 -6.40 -1.83
CA TRP A 197 -17.14 -6.31 -0.39
C TRP A 197 -15.88 -5.50 -0.09
N PHE A 198 -15.91 -4.81 1.04
CA PHE A 198 -14.76 -4.23 1.71
C PHE A 198 -14.45 -5.03 2.98
N ALA A 199 -13.17 -5.23 3.28
CA ALA A 199 -12.72 -5.78 4.54
C ALA A 199 -11.59 -4.96 5.16
N GLY A 200 -11.51 -5.00 6.49
CA GLY A 200 -10.47 -4.33 7.26
C GLY A 200 -10.54 -4.72 8.74
N ASP A 201 -9.52 -4.38 9.51
CA ASP A 201 -9.48 -4.62 10.94
C ASP A 201 -10.32 -3.63 11.76
N GLU A 202 -10.08 -3.57 13.08
CA GLU A 202 -10.78 -2.69 14.02
C GLU A 202 -10.66 -1.19 13.68
N VAL A 203 -9.54 -0.75 13.10
CA VAL A 203 -9.32 0.66 12.73
C VAL A 203 -10.33 1.11 11.68
N TYR A 204 -10.75 0.20 10.79
CA TYR A 204 -11.71 0.46 9.72
C TYR A 204 -13.17 0.23 10.13
N SER A 205 -13.43 0.03 11.42
CA SER A 205 -14.78 -0.29 11.91
C SER A 205 -15.70 0.92 12.03
N GLY A 206 -15.21 2.15 11.89
CA GLY A 206 -15.95 3.39 12.17
C GLY A 206 -17.24 3.57 11.34
N ARG A 207 -18.25 4.23 11.95
CA ARG A 207 -19.56 4.49 11.29
C ARG A 207 -19.44 5.22 9.96
N GLU A 208 -18.53 6.18 9.87
CA GLU A 208 -18.30 6.97 8.66
C GLU A 208 -17.81 6.09 7.51
N LEU A 209 -16.76 5.29 7.73
CA LEU A 209 -16.25 4.34 6.72
C LEU A 209 -17.36 3.39 6.26
N ARG A 210 -18.09 2.76 7.19
CA ARG A 210 -19.18 1.85 6.84
C ARG A 210 -20.27 2.52 6.02
N THR A 211 -20.53 3.81 6.28
CA THR A 211 -21.50 4.60 5.51
C THR A 211 -20.98 4.88 4.10
N ARG A 212 -19.69 5.21 3.97
CA ARG A 212 -19.04 5.41 2.66
C ARG A 212 -19.02 4.13 1.84
N MET A 213 -18.67 2.98 2.42
CA MET A 213 -18.69 1.68 1.71
C MET A 213 -20.09 1.36 1.16
N ARG A 214 -21.15 1.56 1.96
CA ARG A 214 -22.53 1.43 1.48
C ARG A 214 -22.87 2.41 0.36
N SER A 215 -22.40 3.65 0.44
CA SER A 215 -22.63 4.65 -0.62
C SER A 215 -21.93 4.28 -1.94
N PHE A 216 -20.85 3.50 -1.87
CA PHE A 216 -20.19 2.90 -3.04
C PHE A 216 -20.86 1.61 -3.52
N GLY A 217 -21.94 1.15 -2.87
CA GLY A 217 -22.61 -0.11 -3.18
C GLY A 217 -21.90 -1.35 -2.64
N LEU A 218 -20.94 -1.20 -1.73
CA LEU A 218 -20.17 -2.31 -1.16
C LEU A 218 -20.81 -2.84 0.13
N GLY A 219 -20.83 -4.16 0.28
CA GLY A 219 -20.91 -4.81 1.58
C GLY A 219 -19.61 -4.60 2.37
N TYR A 220 -19.60 -4.87 3.67
CA TYR A 220 -18.37 -4.80 4.46
C TYR A 220 -18.28 -5.88 5.54
N ALA A 221 -17.07 -6.33 5.82
CA ALA A 221 -16.72 -7.19 6.94
C ALA A 221 -15.52 -6.57 7.67
N VAL A 222 -15.76 -6.00 8.85
CA VAL A 222 -14.73 -5.27 9.61
C VAL A 222 -14.55 -5.84 11.00
N GLY A 223 -13.31 -5.86 11.48
CA GLY A 223 -13.03 -6.13 12.89
C GLY A 223 -13.74 -5.12 13.78
N VAL A 224 -14.13 -5.49 14.99
CA VAL A 224 -14.67 -4.56 15.99
C VAL A 224 -13.94 -4.77 17.31
N SER A 225 -13.84 -3.71 18.08
CA SER A 225 -13.29 -3.79 19.43
C SER A 225 -14.00 -4.85 20.26
N HIS A 226 -13.27 -5.54 21.13
CA HIS A 226 -13.88 -6.41 22.14
C HIS A 226 -14.85 -5.65 23.07
N THR A 227 -14.72 -4.32 23.15
CA THR A 227 -15.62 -3.43 23.89
C THR A 227 -16.86 -3.00 23.09
N HIS A 228 -16.91 -3.30 21.79
CA HIS A 228 -18.02 -2.94 20.93
C HIS A 228 -19.27 -3.74 21.30
N THR A 229 -20.36 -3.02 21.55
CA THR A 229 -21.63 -3.62 21.96
C THR A 229 -22.61 -3.58 20.79
N VAL A 230 -23.17 -4.73 20.44
CA VAL A 230 -24.18 -4.89 19.38
C VAL A 230 -25.54 -5.14 20.01
N THR A 231 -26.55 -4.39 19.60
CA THR A 231 -27.93 -4.62 20.05
C THR A 231 -28.69 -5.41 18.99
N ASP A 232 -29.31 -6.53 19.37
CA ASP A 232 -30.15 -7.31 18.44
C ASP A 232 -31.56 -6.70 18.27
N GLY A 233 -32.36 -7.28 17.37
CA GLY A 233 -33.74 -6.83 17.12
C GLY A 233 -34.69 -6.97 18.30
N ALA A 234 -34.30 -7.68 19.37
CA ALA A 234 -35.04 -7.79 20.62
C ALA A 234 -34.50 -6.83 21.71
N GLY A 235 -33.56 -5.95 21.38
CA GLY A 235 -32.98 -4.99 22.31
C GLY A 235 -31.88 -5.56 23.22
N ARG A 236 -31.44 -6.81 23.01
CA ARG A 236 -30.38 -7.41 23.84
C ARG A 236 -29.01 -6.95 23.37
N ALA A 237 -28.16 -6.60 24.32
CA ALA A 237 -26.77 -6.19 24.08
C ALA A 237 -25.83 -7.40 24.07
N TRP A 238 -24.96 -7.46 23.07
CA TRP A 238 -23.98 -8.50 22.85
C TRP A 238 -22.59 -7.88 22.78
N GLN A 239 -21.60 -8.52 23.40
CA GLN A 239 -20.18 -8.15 23.30
C GLN A 239 -19.37 -9.35 22.81
N ALA A 240 -18.28 -9.07 22.10
CA ALA A 240 -17.37 -10.11 21.65
C ALA A 240 -16.67 -10.75 22.86
N ARG A 241 -16.55 -12.09 22.87
CA ARG A 241 -15.76 -12.80 23.88
C ARG A 241 -14.28 -12.41 23.70
N ARG A 242 -13.60 -12.11 24.81
CA ARG A 242 -12.14 -11.93 24.83
C ARG A 242 -11.51 -13.30 24.59
N TRP A 243 -10.69 -13.41 23.54
CA TRP A 243 -9.88 -14.59 23.26
C TRP A 243 -8.46 -14.36 23.79
#